data_AF-A0A2I0HKS0-F1
#
_entry.id   AF-A0A2I0HKS0-F1
#
_cell.length_a   1.000
_cell.length_b   1.000
_cell.length_c   1.000
_cell.angle_alpha   90.00
_cell.angle_beta   90.00
_cell.angle_gamma   90.00
#
_symmetry.space_group_name_H-M   'P 1'
#
loop_
_entity.id
_entity.type
_entity.pdbx_description
1 polymer ?
#
loop_
_entity_poly.entity_id
_entity_poly.type
_entity_poly.pdbx_seq_one_letter_code
_entity_poly.pdbx_strand_id
1 'polypeptide(L)'
;AVCCAVIAILIAVVASSPTKGWSGRSLSLLDPTYASKYIPIIASVSEHQPPTWPSYFMDINVLAFLVPAGIIACFLPLSDASSFVVLYIVTSVYFSGVMVRLMLVLAPAACIMSGIALSEAFDTLTGSIKFQLLGYSSVNSQAAAGDASPDSTSAQSNALKPDKSEETAKERTSKKSKKKEKEREKEKEQVDQSSVQPRAGRRLQVLPLEASIIGVFLLILLGAFYVVHCVWAAAEAYSAPSIVLTSQTQDGGLHVFDDFREAYAWLRHNTEVDDKVASWWDYGYQTTAMANRTVIVDNNTWNNTHIATVGTAMSSPEKAAWEIFNSLDVKYVLVVFG
;
A
#
# COMPACT_ATOMS: atom_id res chain seq x y z
N ALA A 1 14.81 34.57 18.66
CA ALA A 1 13.71 35.27 19.35
C ALA A 1 12.48 35.44 18.46
N VAL A 2 12.58 36.13 17.32
CA VAL A 2 11.43 36.39 16.42
C VAL A 2 10.82 35.11 15.84
N CYS A 3 11.62 34.16 15.34
CA CYS A 3 11.09 32.86 14.88
C CYS A 3 10.38 32.07 15.99
N CYS A 4 10.93 32.07 17.21
CA CYS A 4 10.32 31.38 18.35
C CYS A 4 8.99 32.03 18.76
N ALA A 5 8.89 33.36 18.70
CA ALA A 5 7.66 34.09 18.96
C ALA A 5 6.59 33.83 17.88
N VAL A 6 6.99 33.79 16.61
CA VAL A 6 6.09 33.45 15.49
C VAL A 6 5.59 32.01 15.63
N ILE A 7 6.45 31.06 15.99
CA ILE A 7 6.06 29.66 16.25
C ILE A 7 5.11 29.58 17.44
N ALA A 8 5.35 30.31 18.53
CA ALA A 8 4.48 30.33 19.70
C ALA A 8 3.10 30.93 19.39
N ILE A 9 3.04 31.99 18.58
CA ILE A 9 1.78 32.59 18.12
C ILE A 9 1.03 31.62 17.19
N LEU A 10 1.73 30.94 16.28
CA LEU A 10 1.14 29.91 15.41
C LEU A 10 0.55 28.77 16.24
N ILE A 11 1.27 28.29 17.25
CA ILE A 11 0.81 27.24 18.17
C ILE A 11 -0.41 27.73 18.96
N ALA A 12 -0.43 28.98 19.42
CA ALA A 12 -1.57 29.55 20.15
C ALA A 12 -2.81 29.75 19.26
N VAL A 13 -2.64 30.18 18.00
CA VAL A 13 -3.72 30.31 17.01
C VAL A 13 -4.28 28.93 16.62
N VAL A 14 -3.41 27.95 16.46
CA VAL A 14 -3.80 26.55 16.21
C VAL A 14 -4.52 25.96 17.43
N ALA A 15 -4.06 26.23 18.65
CA ALA A 15 -4.69 25.71 19.86
C ALA A 15 -6.05 26.37 20.19
N SER A 16 -6.27 27.61 19.75
CA SER A 16 -7.53 28.35 19.98
C SER A 16 -8.59 28.10 18.90
N SER A 17 -8.22 27.51 17.76
CA SER A 17 -9.19 27.13 16.72
C SER A 17 -10.01 25.91 17.16
N PRO A 18 -11.36 25.93 17.05
CA PRO A 18 -12.22 24.79 17.37
C PRO A 18 -11.90 23.52 16.60
N THR A 19 -11.33 23.66 15.39
CA THR A 19 -10.88 22.54 14.54
C THR A 19 -9.35 22.38 14.54
N LYS A 20 -8.65 23.11 15.40
CA LYS A 20 -7.18 23.20 15.43
C LYS A 20 -6.56 23.58 14.06
N GLY A 21 -7.30 24.29 13.20
CA GLY A 21 -6.89 24.61 11.84
C GLY A 21 -6.97 23.45 10.83
N TRP A 22 -7.46 22.28 11.23
CA TRP A 22 -7.66 21.14 10.33
C TRP A 22 -9.03 21.22 9.65
N SER A 23 -9.11 20.69 8.43
CA SER A 23 -10.41 20.46 7.77
C SER A 23 -11.19 19.38 8.53
N GLY A 24 -12.53 19.42 8.51
CA GLY A 24 -13.36 18.42 9.19
C GLY A 24 -13.05 16.98 8.77
N ARG A 25 -12.73 16.77 7.48
CA ARG A 25 -12.36 15.46 6.92
C ARG A 25 -10.98 14.97 7.39
N SER A 26 -10.03 15.87 7.59
CA SER A 26 -8.72 15.49 8.13
C SER A 26 -8.76 15.30 9.64
N LEU A 27 -9.60 16.07 10.34
CA LEU A 27 -9.79 15.94 11.79
C LEU A 27 -10.47 14.61 12.13
N SER A 28 -11.40 14.14 11.30
CA SER A 28 -12.04 12.82 11.49
C SER A 28 -11.07 11.65 11.37
N LEU A 29 -9.92 11.81 10.71
CA LEU A 29 -8.88 10.79 10.65
C LEU A 29 -8.04 10.72 11.94
N LEU A 30 -7.97 11.82 12.68
CA LEU A 30 -7.25 11.90 13.96
C LEU A 30 -8.17 11.61 15.15
N ASP A 31 -9.43 12.04 15.05
CA ASP A 31 -10.50 11.77 15.99
C ASP A 31 -11.71 11.15 15.27
N PRO A 32 -11.83 9.82 15.25
CA PRO A 32 -12.93 9.13 14.57
C PRO A 32 -14.31 9.47 15.16
N THR A 33 -14.37 9.96 16.41
CA THR A 33 -15.64 10.30 17.07
C THR A 33 -16.18 11.67 16.64
N TYR A 34 -15.35 12.51 16.03
CA TYR A 34 -15.74 13.86 15.63
C TYR A 34 -16.76 13.85 14.47
N ALA A 35 -16.52 13.02 13.45
CA ALA A 35 -17.41 12.95 12.28
C ALA A 35 -18.81 12.45 12.64
N SER A 36 -18.91 11.38 13.42
CA SER A 36 -20.20 10.79 13.81
C SER A 36 -21.06 11.76 14.62
N LYS A 37 -20.44 12.63 15.42
CA LYS A 37 -21.16 13.58 16.29
C LYS A 37 -21.53 14.89 15.61
N TYR A 38 -20.67 15.43 14.75
CA TYR A 38 -20.82 16.80 14.24
C TYR A 38 -21.09 16.89 12.74
N ILE A 39 -20.76 15.86 11.95
CA ILE A 39 -20.92 15.89 10.48
C ILE A 39 -21.49 14.55 10.00
N PRO A 40 -22.83 14.34 10.10
CA PRO A 40 -23.46 13.05 9.79
C PRO A 40 -23.27 12.60 8.35
N ILE A 41 -23.10 13.53 7.38
CA ILE A 41 -22.83 13.20 5.97
C ILE A 41 -21.50 12.45 5.80
N ILE A 42 -20.47 12.78 6.60
CA ILE A 42 -19.18 12.06 6.53
C ILE A 42 -19.35 10.66 7.14
N ALA A 43 -20.10 10.55 8.24
CA ALA A 43 -20.34 9.28 8.92
C ALA A 43 -21.28 8.34 8.14
N SER A 44 -22.17 8.87 7.30
CA SER A 44 -23.12 8.06 6.52
C SER A 44 -22.46 7.29 5.37
N VAL A 45 -21.25 7.67 4.95
CA VAL A 45 -20.53 6.93 3.89
C VAL A 45 -19.97 5.64 4.47
N SER A 46 -20.34 4.50 3.89
CA SER A 46 -19.87 3.19 4.31
C SER A 46 -18.34 3.06 4.31
N GLU A 47 -17.67 3.72 3.37
CA GLU A 47 -16.20 3.75 3.27
C GLU A 47 -15.51 4.43 4.47
N HIS A 48 -16.22 5.32 5.18
CA HIS A 48 -15.72 6.04 6.35
C HIS A 48 -15.80 5.22 7.65
N GLN A 49 -16.41 4.04 7.61
CA GLN A 49 -16.52 3.17 8.78
C GLN A 49 -15.18 2.50 9.12
N PRO A 50 -14.97 2.11 10.40
CA PRO A 50 -13.79 1.36 10.80
C PRO A 50 -13.87 -0.10 10.31
N PRO A 51 -12.76 -0.67 9.79
CA PRO A 51 -12.73 -2.06 9.37
C PRO A 51 -12.75 -3.03 10.56
N THR A 52 -13.29 -4.21 10.32
CA THR A 52 -13.25 -5.33 11.27
C THR A 52 -12.07 -6.26 10.97
N TRP A 53 -11.65 -7.08 11.93
CA TRP A 53 -10.58 -8.07 11.72
C TRP A 53 -10.79 -8.98 10.49
N PRO A 54 -12.00 -9.54 10.24
CA PRO A 54 -12.26 -10.33 9.04
C PRO A 54 -11.96 -9.58 7.73
N SER A 55 -12.20 -8.27 7.68
CA SER A 55 -11.89 -7.45 6.50
C SER A 55 -10.38 -7.40 6.24
N TYR A 56 -9.56 -7.22 7.29
CA TYR A 56 -8.10 -7.32 7.16
C TYR A 56 -7.67 -8.69 6.64
N PHE A 57 -8.23 -9.75 7.20
CA PHE A 57 -7.87 -11.10 6.76
C PHE A 57 -8.31 -11.37 5.31
N MET A 58 -9.46 -10.85 4.88
CA MET A 58 -9.92 -10.95 3.50
C MET A 58 -8.98 -10.23 2.53
N ASP A 59 -8.49 -9.03 2.90
CA ASP A 59 -7.68 -8.18 2.03
C ASP A 59 -6.21 -8.59 1.94
N ILE A 60 -5.59 -8.89 3.08
CA ILE A 60 -4.14 -9.18 3.14
C ILE A 60 -3.81 -10.63 3.51
N ASN A 61 -4.80 -11.43 3.92
CA ASN A 61 -4.69 -12.87 4.22
C ASN A 61 -3.38 -13.24 4.94
N VAL A 62 -2.52 -14.04 4.30
CA VAL A 62 -1.24 -14.52 4.83
C VAL A 62 -0.32 -13.37 5.28
N LEU A 63 -0.32 -12.23 4.58
CA LEU A 63 0.56 -11.09 4.91
C LEU A 63 0.27 -10.55 6.32
N ALA A 64 -0.98 -10.66 6.82
CA ALA A 64 -1.32 -10.22 8.18
C ALA A 64 -0.41 -10.86 9.24
N PHE A 65 0.00 -12.11 9.02
CA PHE A 65 0.90 -12.85 9.92
C PHE A 65 2.39 -12.59 9.65
N LEU A 66 2.77 -12.22 8.43
CA LEU A 66 4.17 -11.93 8.08
C LEU A 66 4.59 -10.48 8.38
N VAL A 67 3.65 -9.54 8.41
CA VAL A 67 3.95 -8.13 8.71
C VAL A 67 4.70 -7.97 10.05
N PRO A 68 4.26 -8.59 11.17
CA PRO A 68 5.01 -8.52 12.43
C PRO A 68 6.43 -9.09 12.32
N ALA A 69 6.61 -10.20 11.59
CA ALA A 69 7.93 -10.80 11.38
C ALA A 69 8.86 -9.87 10.57
N GLY A 70 8.31 -9.18 9.55
CA GLY A 70 9.03 -8.18 8.78
C GLY A 70 9.45 -6.98 9.64
N ILE A 71 8.57 -6.52 10.54
CA ILE A 71 8.88 -5.41 11.46
C ILE A 71 10.10 -5.79 12.31
N ILE A 72 10.12 -7.00 12.88
CA ILE A 72 11.24 -7.51 13.66
C ILE A 72 12.52 -7.57 12.80
N ALA A 73 12.45 -8.10 11.58
CA ALA A 73 13.59 -8.16 10.66
C ALA A 73 14.21 -6.77 10.39
N CYS A 74 13.37 -5.74 10.21
CA CYS A 74 13.82 -4.36 10.01
C CYS A 74 14.54 -3.76 11.22
N PHE A 75 14.29 -4.25 12.44
CA PHE A 75 15.03 -3.85 13.64
C PHE A 75 16.41 -4.54 13.77
N LEU A 76 16.67 -5.61 13.00
CA LEU A 76 17.89 -6.43 13.05
C LEU A 76 18.77 -6.32 11.78
N PRO A 77 18.83 -5.16 11.09
CA PRO A 77 19.61 -4.01 11.57
C PRO A 77 18.93 -2.63 11.32
N LEU A 78 19.04 -1.71 12.28
CA LEU A 78 18.56 -0.34 12.12
C LEU A 78 19.43 0.45 11.13
N SER A 79 18.83 0.76 9.98
CA SER A 79 19.35 1.65 8.95
C SER A 79 18.35 2.80 8.77
N ASP A 80 18.81 3.92 8.19
CA ASP A 80 17.92 5.06 7.92
C ASP A 80 16.71 4.65 7.05
N ALA A 81 16.95 3.78 6.06
CA ALA A 81 15.89 3.23 5.21
C ALA A 81 14.92 2.33 5.99
N SER A 82 15.41 1.41 6.83
CA SER A 82 14.51 0.54 7.62
C SER A 82 13.70 1.32 8.65
N SER A 83 14.25 2.41 9.21
CA SER A 83 13.50 3.29 10.11
C SER A 83 12.32 3.99 9.40
N PHE A 84 12.50 4.41 8.14
CA PHE A 84 11.43 4.99 7.33
C PHE A 84 10.31 3.99 7.07
N VAL A 85 10.64 2.76 6.69
CA VAL A 85 9.64 1.72 6.41
C VAL A 85 8.88 1.32 7.68
N VAL A 86 9.55 1.24 8.83
CA VAL A 86 8.91 0.97 10.13
C VAL A 86 7.92 2.10 10.49
N LEU A 87 8.31 3.36 10.32
CA LEU A 87 7.40 4.48 10.54
C LEU A 87 6.21 4.42 9.57
N TYR A 88 6.47 4.11 8.30
CA TYR A 88 5.44 4.00 7.28
C TYR A 88 4.40 2.92 7.60
N ILE A 89 4.82 1.71 8.00
CA ILE A 89 3.88 0.63 8.36
C ILE A 89 3.10 0.97 9.63
N VAL A 90 3.75 1.52 10.67
CA VAL A 90 3.06 1.88 11.92
C VAL A 90 1.99 2.94 11.67
N THR A 91 2.32 3.99 10.92
CA THR A 91 1.37 5.04 10.55
C THR A 91 0.24 4.50 9.65
N SER A 92 0.56 3.63 8.70
CA SER A 92 -0.44 3.04 7.80
C SER A 92 -1.40 2.10 8.53
N VAL A 93 -0.91 1.29 9.48
CA VAL A 93 -1.76 0.43 10.32
C VAL A 93 -2.75 1.27 11.12
N TYR A 94 -2.29 2.36 11.76
CA TYR A 94 -3.18 3.27 12.48
C TYR A 94 -4.29 3.84 11.59
N PHE A 95 -3.93 4.41 10.43
CA PHE A 95 -4.91 5.02 9.54
C PHE A 95 -5.86 4.00 8.91
N SER A 96 -5.38 2.80 8.58
CA SER A 96 -6.26 1.72 8.12
C SER A 96 -7.29 1.32 9.17
N GLY A 97 -6.93 1.36 10.46
CA GLY A 97 -7.84 1.02 11.55
C GLY A 97 -8.94 2.05 11.79
N VAL A 98 -8.75 3.29 11.33
CA VAL A 98 -9.73 4.36 11.43
C VAL A 98 -10.76 4.30 10.31
N MET A 99 -10.35 3.94 9.09
CA MET A 99 -11.20 4.02 7.89
C MET A 99 -10.89 2.88 6.90
N VAL A 100 -11.93 2.16 6.47
CA VAL A 100 -11.81 1.03 5.51
C VAL A 100 -11.06 1.43 4.24
N ARG A 101 -11.32 2.61 3.67
CA ARG A 101 -10.65 3.07 2.44
C ARG A 101 -9.14 3.24 2.57
N LEU A 102 -8.63 3.47 3.78
CA LEU A 102 -7.20 3.63 4.05
C LEU A 102 -6.45 2.28 4.11
N MET A 103 -7.16 1.16 3.98
CA MET A 103 -6.56 -0.15 3.70
C MET A 103 -5.67 -0.11 2.43
N LEU A 104 -6.04 0.68 1.43
CA LEU A 104 -5.26 0.83 0.21
C LEU A 104 -3.86 1.43 0.46
N VAL A 105 -3.71 2.24 1.52
CA VAL A 105 -2.41 2.80 1.93
C VAL A 105 -1.61 1.78 2.73
N LEU A 106 -2.27 0.91 3.49
CA LEU A 106 -1.62 -0.19 4.22
C LEU A 106 -1.06 -1.26 3.27
N ALA A 107 -1.76 -1.58 2.18
CA ALA A 107 -1.39 -2.65 1.25
C ALA A 107 0.08 -2.60 0.78
N PRO A 108 0.60 -1.51 0.19
CA PRO A 108 2.01 -1.44 -0.22
C PRO A 108 2.99 -1.57 0.96
N ALA A 109 2.68 -0.99 2.12
CA ALA A 109 3.50 -1.13 3.32
C ALA A 109 3.55 -2.61 3.78
N ALA A 110 2.41 -3.28 3.81
CA ALA A 110 2.28 -4.68 4.20
C ALA A 110 3.04 -5.62 3.25
N CYS A 111 2.97 -5.36 1.93
CA CYS A 111 3.72 -6.10 0.93
C CYS A 111 5.24 -5.98 1.12
N ILE A 112 5.75 -4.77 1.38
CA ILE A 112 7.19 -4.55 1.60
C ILE A 112 7.65 -5.30 2.86
N MET A 113 6.94 -5.16 3.99
CA MET A 113 7.30 -5.82 5.24
C MET A 113 7.25 -7.35 5.12
N SER A 114 6.20 -7.88 4.49
CA SER A 114 6.06 -9.32 4.28
C SER A 114 7.10 -9.86 3.31
N GLY A 115 7.47 -9.08 2.28
CA GLY A 115 8.53 -9.42 1.34
C GLY A 115 9.90 -9.52 2.00
N ILE A 116 10.23 -8.61 2.91
CA ILE A 116 11.48 -8.67 3.69
C ILE A 116 11.49 -9.93 4.57
N ALA A 117 10.38 -10.23 5.25
CA ALA A 117 10.24 -11.43 6.08
C ALA A 117 10.42 -12.72 5.26
N LEU A 118 9.78 -12.81 4.10
CA LEU A 118 9.92 -13.95 3.19
C LEU A 118 11.33 -14.08 2.63
N SER A 119 11.97 -12.97 2.27
CA SER A 119 13.34 -12.97 1.75
C SER A 119 14.33 -13.49 2.80
N GLU A 120 14.26 -13.01 4.05
CA GLU A 120 15.14 -13.50 5.10
C GLU A 120 14.87 -14.98 5.44
N ALA A 121 13.61 -15.41 5.44
CA ALA A 121 13.27 -16.81 5.61
C ALA A 121 13.82 -17.68 4.47
N PHE A 122 13.71 -17.23 3.22
CA PHE A 122 14.21 -17.96 2.06
C PHE A 122 15.74 -18.03 2.02
N ASP A 123 16.43 -16.93 2.36
CA ASP A 123 17.89 -16.86 2.42
C ASP A 123 18.47 -17.78 3.50
N THR A 124 17.84 -17.81 4.68
CA THR A 124 18.28 -18.67 5.80
C THR A 124 18.11 -20.15 5.49
N LEU A 125 17.00 -20.53 4.85
CA LEU A 125 16.73 -21.92 4.44
C LEU A 125 17.66 -22.36 3.30
N THR A 126 17.79 -21.55 2.25
CA THR A 126 18.66 -21.87 1.09
C THR A 126 20.13 -21.89 1.50
N GLY A 127 20.55 -20.95 2.37
CA GLY A 127 21.89 -20.92 2.93
C GLY A 127 22.22 -22.17 3.76
N SER A 128 21.26 -22.66 4.56
CA SER A 128 21.41 -23.89 5.33
C SER A 128 21.54 -25.13 4.43
N ILE A 129 20.76 -25.20 3.35
CA ILE A 129 20.86 -26.29 2.35
C ILE A 129 22.22 -26.26 1.67
N LYS A 130 22.67 -25.09 1.20
CA LYS A 130 23.97 -24.94 0.52
C LYS A 130 25.12 -25.33 1.44
N PHE A 131 25.10 -24.91 2.69
CA PHE A 131 26.15 -25.23 3.67
C PHE A 131 26.23 -26.74 3.95
N GLN A 132 25.08 -27.38 4.17
CA GLN A 132 25.01 -28.84 4.42
C GLN A 132 25.42 -29.66 3.19
N LEU A 133 25.02 -29.22 1.98
CA LEU A 133 25.39 -29.88 0.72
C LEU A 133 26.89 -29.75 0.40
N LEU A 134 27.48 -28.58 0.65
CA LEU A 134 28.93 -28.38 0.52
C LEU A 134 29.70 -29.20 1.59
N GLY A 135 29.18 -29.26 2.82
CA GLY A 135 29.75 -30.06 3.90
C GLY A 135 29.76 -31.56 3.59
N TYR A 136 28.67 -32.08 3.00
CA TYR A 136 28.60 -33.47 2.54
C TYR A 136 29.61 -33.75 1.42
N SER A 137 29.80 -32.80 0.49
CA SER A 137 30.76 -32.93 -0.62
C SER A 137 32.22 -32.87 -0.17
N SER A 138 32.55 -32.06 0.86
CA SER A 138 33.90 -32.00 1.43
C SER A 138 34.27 -33.26 2.22
N VAL A 139 33.31 -33.85 2.95
CA VAL A 139 33.53 -35.11 3.68
C VAL A 139 33.77 -36.26 2.69
N ASN A 140 33.04 -36.29 1.57
CA ASN A 140 33.24 -37.32 0.54
C ASN A 140 34.57 -37.17 -0.23
N SER A 141 35.09 -35.93 -0.34
CA SER A 141 36.39 -35.65 -0.97
C SER A 141 37.58 -35.96 -0.04
N GLN A 142 37.43 -35.81 1.28
CA GLN A 142 38.45 -36.20 2.27
C GLN A 142 38.49 -37.72 2.51
N ALA A 143 37.37 -38.42 2.37
CA ALA A 143 37.34 -39.89 2.42
C ALA A 143 38.09 -40.55 1.26
N ALA A 144 38.24 -39.86 0.11
CA ALA A 144 38.98 -40.35 -1.05
C ALA A 144 40.50 -40.07 -1.01
N ALA A 145 40.99 -39.24 -0.09
CA ALA A 145 42.40 -38.83 0.00
C ALA A 145 43.14 -39.41 1.23
N GLY A 146 42.50 -40.31 1.97
CA GLY A 146 42.97 -40.82 3.27
C GLY A 146 43.82 -42.09 3.25
N ASP A 147 44.49 -42.43 2.16
CA ASP A 147 45.37 -43.62 2.10
C ASP A 147 46.64 -43.33 1.27
N ALA A 148 47.60 -42.62 1.86
CA ALA A 148 49.05 -42.76 1.61
C ALA A 148 49.86 -41.75 2.44
N SER A 149 50.63 -42.26 3.41
CA SER A 149 51.84 -41.63 3.97
C SER A 149 53.04 -42.51 3.58
N PRO A 150 54.24 -41.96 3.30
CA PRO A 150 55.14 -41.56 4.39
C PRO A 150 56.06 -40.33 4.15
N ASP A 151 56.47 -39.75 5.29
CA ASP A 151 57.74 -39.09 5.68
C ASP A 151 58.60 -38.25 4.70
N SER A 152 58.86 -36.98 5.07
CA SER A 152 60.15 -36.49 5.66
C SER A 152 60.40 -34.97 5.52
N THR A 153 60.70 -34.33 6.66
CA THR A 153 61.57 -33.16 6.93
C THR A 153 61.89 -32.08 5.86
N SER A 154 61.67 -30.80 6.23
CA SER A 154 62.69 -29.74 6.48
C SER A 154 62.28 -28.33 6.04
N ALA A 155 62.87 -27.35 6.72
CA ALA A 155 62.47 -25.95 6.84
C ALA A 155 63.13 -24.99 5.82
N GLN A 156 62.70 -23.72 5.91
CA GLN A 156 63.39 -22.45 5.58
C GLN A 156 63.07 -21.71 4.25
N SER A 157 62.42 -20.55 4.44
CA SER A 157 62.75 -19.18 3.99
C SER A 157 63.64 -18.97 2.75
N ASN A 158 63.21 -18.09 1.84
CA ASN A 158 63.82 -16.75 1.69
C ASN A 158 63.14 -15.88 0.62
N ALA A 159 63.12 -14.58 0.90
CA ALA A 159 62.79 -13.48 0.00
C ALA A 159 63.95 -13.19 -0.98
N LEU A 160 63.66 -12.56 -2.13
CA LEU A 160 64.33 -11.35 -2.66
C LEU A 160 63.72 -10.90 -4.03
N LYS A 161 63.37 -9.61 -4.14
CA LYS A 161 63.41 -8.75 -5.36
C LYS A 161 64.89 -8.32 -5.61
N PRO A 162 65.34 -7.53 -6.63
CA PRO A 162 64.68 -6.54 -7.52
C PRO A 162 65.24 -6.57 -8.99
N ASP A 163 64.98 -5.66 -9.96
CA ASP A 163 65.54 -4.29 -10.07
C ASP A 163 65.08 -3.54 -11.37
N LYS A 164 64.94 -2.20 -11.24
CA LYS A 164 65.25 -1.05 -12.18
C LYS A 164 64.77 -1.00 -13.66
N SER A 165 64.55 0.14 -14.34
CA SER A 165 64.86 1.59 -14.12
C SER A 165 64.25 2.48 -15.24
N GLU A 166 63.98 3.77 -14.90
CA GLU A 166 64.21 5.06 -15.63
C GLU A 166 63.60 5.32 -17.03
N GLU A 167 63.36 6.54 -17.54
CA GLU A 167 63.15 7.95 -17.13
C GLU A 167 62.94 8.70 -18.49
N THR A 168 61.98 9.63 -18.69
CA THR A 168 62.24 11.09 -18.95
C THR A 168 60.99 11.83 -19.47
N ALA A 169 61.01 13.15 -19.27
CA ALA A 169 59.90 14.09 -19.34
C ALA A 169 59.96 15.08 -20.53
N LYS A 170 58.78 15.59 -20.93
CA LYS A 170 58.41 16.97 -21.40
C LYS A 170 57.01 16.84 -22.03
N GLU A 171 55.96 17.55 -21.61
CA GLU A 171 55.69 18.94 -22.02
C GLU A 171 54.47 19.47 -21.23
N ARG A 172 54.57 20.70 -20.70
CA ARG A 172 53.55 21.37 -19.88
C ARG A 172 52.79 22.40 -20.72
N THR A 173 51.59 22.07 -21.20
CA THR A 173 50.57 23.07 -21.60
C THR A 173 49.17 22.45 -21.78
N SER A 174 48.59 21.83 -20.75
CA SER A 174 47.14 21.48 -20.77
C SER A 174 46.54 21.15 -19.39
N LYS A 175 47.00 21.80 -18.30
CA LYS A 175 46.67 21.40 -16.92
C LYS A 175 45.46 22.08 -16.26
N LYS A 176 44.63 22.84 -17.00
CA LYS A 176 43.46 23.54 -16.42
C LYS A 176 42.09 23.06 -16.88
N SER A 177 41.99 22.29 -17.97
CA SER A 177 40.72 21.66 -18.41
C SER A 177 40.56 20.20 -17.97
N LYS A 178 41.67 19.45 -17.76
CA LYS A 178 41.65 18.04 -17.33
C LYS A 178 41.37 17.78 -15.83
N LYS A 179 41.35 18.84 -15.00
CA LYS A 179 41.09 18.71 -13.55
C LYS A 179 39.60 18.64 -13.20
N LYS A 180 38.74 19.21 -14.06
CA LYS A 180 37.28 19.26 -13.86
C LYS A 180 36.54 18.00 -14.33
N GLU A 181 37.18 17.20 -15.17
CA GLU A 181 36.66 15.92 -15.66
C GLU A 181 37.03 14.76 -14.71
N LYS A 182 38.24 14.79 -14.13
CA LYS A 182 38.69 13.81 -13.11
C LYS A 182 38.00 13.94 -11.75
N GLU A 183 37.41 15.08 -11.42
CA GLU A 183 36.58 15.23 -10.20
C GLU A 183 35.17 14.64 -10.41
N ARG A 184 34.62 14.70 -11.64
CA ARG A 184 33.32 14.10 -11.99
C ARG A 184 33.36 12.59 -12.19
N GLU A 185 34.50 12.03 -12.60
CA GLU A 185 34.68 10.57 -12.63
C GLU A 185 34.92 9.99 -11.24
N LYS A 186 35.61 10.71 -10.34
CA LYS A 186 35.76 10.29 -8.94
C LYS A 186 34.46 10.33 -8.15
N GLU A 187 33.57 11.31 -8.40
CA GLU A 187 32.23 11.30 -7.80
C GLU A 187 31.32 10.20 -8.36
N LYS A 188 31.51 9.77 -9.61
CA LYS A 188 30.73 8.65 -10.18
C LYS A 188 31.23 7.28 -9.74
N GLU A 189 32.55 7.08 -9.61
CA GLU A 189 33.10 5.83 -9.05
C GLU A 189 32.87 5.70 -7.53
N GLN A 190 32.77 6.82 -6.81
CA GLN A 190 32.52 6.79 -5.36
C GLN A 190 31.04 6.60 -4.98
N VAL A 191 30.11 6.78 -5.93
CA VAL A 191 28.67 6.48 -5.72
C VAL A 191 28.35 5.01 -6.03
N ASP A 192 28.99 4.39 -7.03
CA ASP A 192 28.79 2.96 -7.36
C ASP A 192 29.61 1.97 -6.50
N GLN A 193 30.52 2.45 -5.64
CA GLN A 193 31.29 1.61 -4.69
C GLN A 193 31.01 1.90 -3.22
N SER A 194 29.84 2.45 -2.89
CA SER A 194 29.39 2.56 -1.50
C SER A 194 28.72 1.26 -1.00
N SER A 195 29.57 0.35 -0.52
CA SER A 195 29.28 -0.62 0.55
C SER A 195 28.26 -1.75 0.29
N VAL A 196 28.57 -2.66 -0.64
CA VAL A 196 28.31 -4.09 -0.37
C VAL A 196 29.49 -4.59 0.46
N GLN A 197 29.48 -4.29 1.76
CA GLN A 197 30.35 -5.03 2.67
C GLN A 197 29.83 -6.48 2.75
N PRO A 198 30.70 -7.50 2.71
CA PRO A 198 30.29 -8.84 3.07
C PRO A 198 29.86 -8.76 4.54
N ARG A 199 28.55 -8.89 4.80
CA ARG A 199 27.99 -8.88 6.16
C ARG A 199 28.83 -9.82 7.02
N ALA A 200 29.57 -9.22 7.96
CA ALA A 200 30.31 -9.92 8.99
C ALA A 200 29.43 -11.02 9.59
N GLY A 201 29.97 -12.24 9.64
CA GLY A 201 29.23 -13.48 9.78
C GLY A 201 28.07 -13.43 10.76
N ARG A 202 26.84 -13.36 10.24
CA ARG A 202 25.67 -13.86 10.98
C ARG A 202 25.99 -15.32 11.25
N ARG A 203 26.12 -15.70 12.52
CA ARG A 203 26.20 -17.11 12.92
C ARG A 203 25.02 -17.83 12.27
N LEU A 204 25.26 -18.55 11.17
CA LEU A 204 24.25 -19.38 10.54
C LEU A 204 23.85 -20.40 11.60
N GLN A 205 22.66 -20.22 12.18
CA GLN A 205 22.00 -21.31 12.88
C GLN A 205 21.66 -22.33 11.80
N VAL A 206 22.56 -23.29 11.62
CA VAL A 206 22.43 -24.29 10.58
C VAL A 206 21.27 -25.19 10.98
N LEU A 207 20.13 -25.04 10.31
CA LEU A 207 19.00 -25.94 10.46
C LEU A 207 19.37 -27.30 9.86
N PRO A 208 18.84 -28.41 10.40
CA PRO A 208 19.04 -29.73 9.81
C PRO A 208 18.47 -29.74 8.38
N LEU A 209 19.12 -30.48 7.47
CA LEU A 209 18.80 -30.50 6.04
C LEU A 209 17.32 -30.78 5.77
N GLU A 210 16.76 -31.77 6.46
CA GLU A 210 15.35 -32.16 6.36
C GLU A 210 14.40 -31.00 6.71
N ALA A 211 14.68 -30.29 7.81
CA ALA A 211 13.85 -29.16 8.23
C ALA A 211 13.95 -27.98 7.26
N SER A 212 15.12 -27.78 6.63
CA SER A 212 15.28 -26.72 5.64
C SER A 212 14.53 -27.00 4.35
N ILE A 213 14.59 -28.24 3.84
CA ILE A 213 13.84 -28.65 2.64
C ILE A 213 12.33 -28.56 2.90
N ILE A 214 11.86 -29.06 4.05
CA ILE A 214 10.46 -28.94 4.47
C ILE A 214 10.06 -27.47 4.59
N GLY A 215 10.91 -26.61 5.16
CA GLY A 215 10.67 -25.18 5.30
C GLY A 215 10.51 -24.47 3.96
N VAL A 216 11.36 -24.77 2.97
CA VAL A 216 11.23 -24.21 1.61
C VAL A 216 9.94 -24.69 0.95
N PHE A 217 9.62 -25.97 1.08
CA PHE A 217 8.38 -26.53 0.54
C PHE A 217 7.13 -25.85 1.14
N LEU A 218 7.10 -25.65 2.47
CA LEU A 218 6.01 -24.97 3.15
C LEU A 218 5.88 -23.50 2.75
N LEU A 219 6.99 -22.79 2.52
CA LEU A 219 6.96 -21.41 2.02
C LEU A 219 6.38 -21.33 0.60
N ILE A 220 6.73 -22.27 -0.28
CA ILE A 220 6.17 -22.34 -1.64
C ILE A 220 4.67 -22.62 -1.57
N LEU A 221 4.25 -23.57 -0.71
CA LEU A 221 2.84 -23.89 -0.52
C LEU A 221 2.05 -22.69 0.02
N LEU A 222 2.62 -21.97 0.98
CA LEU A 222 2.04 -20.74 1.53
C LEU A 222 1.88 -19.65 0.46
N GLY A 223 2.88 -19.48 -0.41
CA GLY A 223 2.79 -18.56 -1.55
C GLY A 223 1.71 -18.96 -2.56
N ALA A 224 1.60 -20.26 -2.88
CA ALA A 224 0.54 -20.78 -3.74
C ALA A 224 -0.85 -20.55 -3.13
N PHE A 225 -1.02 -20.81 -1.82
CA PHE A 225 -2.26 -20.54 -1.11
C PHE A 225 -2.64 -19.05 -1.14
N TYR A 226 -1.68 -18.15 -0.95
CA TYR A 226 -1.90 -16.71 -1.06
C TYR A 226 -2.40 -16.31 -2.45
N VAL A 227 -1.79 -16.83 -3.52
CA VAL A 227 -2.23 -16.56 -4.90
C VAL A 227 -3.65 -17.06 -5.15
N VAL A 228 -3.98 -18.28 -4.72
CA VAL A 228 -5.34 -18.83 -4.85
C VAL A 228 -6.37 -17.96 -4.13
N HIS A 229 -6.06 -17.51 -2.90
CA HIS A 229 -6.92 -16.59 -2.17
C HIS A 229 -7.11 -15.27 -2.89
N CYS A 230 -6.04 -14.64 -3.38
CA CYS A 230 -6.12 -13.38 -4.11
C CYS A 230 -6.99 -13.49 -5.37
N VAL A 231 -6.84 -14.58 -6.13
CA VAL A 231 -7.64 -14.84 -7.33
C VAL A 231 -9.11 -15.04 -6.97
N TRP A 232 -9.40 -15.83 -5.93
CA TRP A 232 -10.76 -16.06 -5.46
C TRP A 232 -11.41 -14.77 -4.94
N ALA A 233 -10.73 -14.01 -4.08
CA ALA A 233 -11.23 -12.75 -3.54
C ALA A 233 -11.50 -11.73 -4.65
N ALA A 234 -10.61 -11.62 -5.63
CA ALA A 234 -10.80 -10.74 -6.78
C ALA A 234 -12.01 -11.14 -7.64
N ALA A 235 -12.19 -12.44 -7.90
CA ALA A 235 -13.21 -12.95 -8.79
C ALA A 235 -14.62 -13.03 -8.16
N GLU A 236 -14.71 -13.26 -6.85
CA GLU A 236 -16.01 -13.45 -6.19
C GLU A 236 -16.46 -12.23 -5.41
N ALA A 237 -15.55 -11.57 -4.68
CA ALA A 237 -15.92 -10.48 -3.78
C ALA A 237 -15.85 -9.10 -4.44
N TYR A 238 -14.85 -8.86 -5.29
CA TYR A 238 -14.56 -7.53 -5.81
C TYR A 238 -15.02 -7.27 -7.26
N SER A 239 -15.26 -8.31 -8.07
CA SER A 239 -15.72 -8.16 -9.45
C SER A 239 -17.25 -8.20 -9.59
N ALA A 240 -17.96 -7.35 -8.84
CA ALA A 240 -19.41 -7.19 -8.93
C ALA A 240 -19.78 -5.80 -9.52
N PRO A 241 -20.49 -5.73 -10.65
CA PRO A 241 -20.97 -4.46 -11.18
C PRO A 241 -22.09 -3.89 -10.29
N SER A 242 -22.04 -2.58 -10.00
CA SER A 242 -23.05 -1.91 -9.18
C SER A 242 -24.23 -1.32 -9.97
N ILE A 243 -24.17 -1.34 -11.31
CA ILE A 243 -25.21 -0.81 -12.19
C ILE A 243 -26.20 -1.88 -12.67
N VAL A 244 -25.73 -3.12 -12.76
CA VAL A 244 -26.50 -4.27 -13.23
C VAL A 244 -26.58 -5.24 -12.07
N LEU A 245 -27.79 -5.51 -11.58
CA LEU A 245 -28.00 -6.44 -10.49
C LEU A 245 -28.14 -7.84 -11.05
N THR A 246 -27.47 -8.80 -10.44
CA THR A 246 -27.57 -10.21 -10.83
C THR A 246 -28.18 -11.00 -9.70
N SER A 247 -29.12 -11.88 -10.02
CA SER A 247 -29.70 -12.83 -9.09
C SER A 247 -29.65 -14.23 -9.70
N GLN A 248 -29.38 -15.22 -8.86
CA GLN A 248 -29.43 -16.61 -9.27
C GLN A 248 -30.84 -17.16 -8.99
N THR A 249 -31.47 -17.65 -10.04
CA THR A 249 -32.77 -18.33 -9.94
C THR A 249 -32.56 -19.74 -9.37
N GLN A 250 -33.59 -20.34 -8.76
CA GLN A 250 -33.51 -21.70 -8.22
C GLN A 250 -33.07 -22.76 -9.26
N ASP A 251 -33.34 -22.50 -10.54
CA ASP A 251 -32.94 -23.35 -11.67
C ASP A 251 -31.47 -23.18 -12.11
N GLY A 252 -30.67 -22.37 -11.40
CA GLY A 252 -29.28 -22.06 -11.76
C GLY A 252 -29.14 -21.04 -12.90
N GLY A 253 -30.24 -20.48 -13.41
CA GLY A 253 -30.24 -19.40 -14.39
C GLY A 253 -29.81 -18.07 -13.77
N LEU A 254 -28.87 -17.39 -14.42
CA LEU A 254 -28.49 -16.01 -14.09
C LEU A 254 -29.58 -15.07 -14.61
N HIS A 255 -30.35 -14.45 -13.72
CA HIS A 255 -31.26 -13.38 -14.07
C HIS A 255 -30.59 -12.03 -13.83
N VAL A 256 -30.62 -11.18 -14.85
CA VAL A 256 -29.93 -9.89 -14.86
C VAL A 256 -30.98 -8.79 -14.87
N PHE A 257 -31.04 -7.99 -13.81
CA PHE A 257 -31.89 -6.81 -13.72
C PHE A 257 -31.11 -5.57 -14.18
N ASP A 258 -31.61 -4.92 -15.23
CA ASP A 258 -31.00 -3.74 -15.87
C ASP A 258 -31.87 -2.48 -15.68
N ASP A 259 -32.67 -2.47 -14.62
CA ASP A 259 -33.72 -1.46 -14.37
C ASP A 259 -33.15 -0.05 -14.25
N PHE A 260 -31.94 0.10 -13.68
CA PHE A 260 -31.26 1.39 -13.60
C PHE A 260 -31.00 1.97 -14.98
N ARG A 261 -30.45 1.17 -15.90
CA ARG A 261 -30.12 1.63 -17.25
C ARG A 261 -31.37 1.89 -18.07
N GLU A 262 -32.41 1.08 -17.90
CA GLU A 262 -33.71 1.32 -18.52
C GLU A 262 -34.34 2.63 -18.03
N ALA A 263 -34.39 2.86 -16.72
CA ALA A 263 -34.95 4.09 -16.13
C ALA A 263 -34.17 5.33 -16.58
N TYR A 264 -32.84 5.29 -16.58
CA TYR A 264 -32.00 6.39 -17.07
C TYR A 264 -32.17 6.60 -18.58
N ALA A 265 -32.31 5.52 -19.37
CA ALA A 265 -32.56 5.63 -20.80
C ALA A 265 -33.95 6.23 -21.09
N TRP A 266 -34.97 5.86 -20.33
CA TRP A 266 -36.30 6.47 -20.43
C TRP A 266 -36.22 7.96 -20.16
N LEU A 267 -35.56 8.36 -19.06
CA LEU A 267 -35.39 9.75 -18.69
C LEU A 267 -34.64 10.54 -19.77
N ARG A 268 -33.63 9.93 -20.41
CA ARG A 268 -32.84 10.55 -21.48
C ARG A 268 -33.63 10.79 -22.76
N HIS A 269 -34.55 9.91 -23.14
CA HIS A 269 -35.25 9.99 -24.43
C HIS A 269 -36.65 10.61 -24.34
N ASN A 270 -37.25 10.69 -23.15
CA ASN A 270 -38.64 11.11 -22.98
C ASN A 270 -38.82 12.44 -22.24
N THR A 271 -37.74 13.11 -21.82
CA THR A 271 -37.80 14.41 -21.13
C THR A 271 -36.97 15.47 -21.86
N GLU A 272 -37.17 16.75 -21.54
CA GLU A 272 -36.37 17.82 -22.14
C GLU A 272 -34.98 17.89 -21.52
N VAL A 273 -34.00 18.39 -22.27
CA VAL A 273 -32.58 18.44 -21.82
C VAL A 273 -32.41 19.33 -20.58
N ASP A 274 -33.20 20.39 -20.48
CA ASP A 274 -33.17 21.35 -19.36
C ASP A 274 -34.02 20.90 -18.16
N ASP A 275 -34.70 19.75 -18.25
CA ASP A 275 -35.50 19.23 -17.14
C ASP A 275 -34.60 18.83 -15.96
N LYS A 276 -34.96 19.34 -14.77
CA LYS A 276 -34.24 19.05 -13.53
C LYS A 276 -34.84 17.85 -12.81
N VAL A 277 -33.95 16.95 -12.41
CA VAL A 277 -34.27 15.70 -11.76
C VAL A 277 -33.73 15.73 -10.33
N ALA A 278 -34.61 15.57 -9.35
CA ALA A 278 -34.22 15.39 -7.96
C ALA A 278 -34.04 13.91 -7.64
N SER A 279 -32.90 13.55 -7.06
CA SER A 279 -32.61 12.23 -6.51
C SER A 279 -31.81 12.40 -5.22
N TRP A 280 -31.58 11.31 -4.48
CA TRP A 280 -30.58 11.33 -3.43
C TRP A 280 -29.16 11.54 -4.02
N TRP A 281 -28.23 12.03 -3.21
CA TRP A 281 -26.91 12.49 -3.68
C TRP A 281 -26.05 11.35 -4.27
N ASP A 282 -26.22 10.12 -3.80
CA ASP A 282 -25.54 8.92 -4.29
C ASP A 282 -25.69 8.74 -5.81
N TYR A 283 -26.88 9.04 -6.35
CA TYR A 283 -27.24 8.82 -7.75
C TYR A 283 -26.89 10.00 -8.67
N GLY A 284 -26.47 11.15 -8.14
CA GLY A 284 -26.31 12.38 -8.93
C GLY A 284 -25.36 12.23 -10.13
N TYR A 285 -24.21 11.57 -9.93
CA TYR A 285 -23.28 11.28 -11.03
C TYR A 285 -23.84 10.28 -12.04
N GLN A 286 -24.56 9.25 -11.59
CA GLN A 286 -25.16 8.26 -12.48
C GLN A 286 -26.24 8.89 -13.37
N THR A 287 -27.14 9.68 -12.77
CA THR A 287 -28.19 10.42 -13.50
C THR A 287 -27.58 11.38 -14.52
N THR A 288 -26.54 12.12 -14.15
CA THR A 288 -25.87 13.05 -15.08
C THR A 288 -25.20 12.30 -16.22
N ALA A 289 -24.46 11.21 -15.93
CA ALA A 289 -23.70 10.47 -16.93
C ALA A 289 -24.59 9.63 -17.87
N MET A 290 -25.62 8.97 -17.34
CA MET A 290 -26.45 8.03 -18.10
C MET A 290 -27.71 8.69 -18.66
N ALA A 291 -28.41 9.48 -17.85
CA ALA A 291 -29.64 10.15 -18.29
C ALA A 291 -29.39 11.49 -19.00
N ASN A 292 -28.20 12.08 -18.83
CA ASN A 292 -27.84 13.40 -19.38
C ASN A 292 -28.88 14.48 -19.01
N ARG A 293 -29.17 14.60 -17.72
CA ARG A 293 -30.09 15.59 -17.14
C ARG A 293 -29.45 16.35 -16.00
N THR A 294 -30.00 17.53 -15.74
CA THR A 294 -29.54 18.38 -14.65
C THR A 294 -30.02 17.82 -13.31
N VAL A 295 -29.08 17.63 -12.38
CA VAL A 295 -29.36 17.12 -11.02
C VAL A 295 -29.29 18.25 -10.00
N ILE A 296 -30.11 18.16 -8.96
CA ILE A 296 -30.13 19.15 -7.86
C ILE A 296 -28.98 18.90 -6.88
N VAL A 297 -28.73 17.63 -6.52
CA VAL A 297 -27.66 17.23 -5.60
C VAL A 297 -26.77 16.17 -6.23
N ASP A 298 -25.49 16.22 -5.90
CA ASP A 298 -24.46 15.34 -6.44
C ASP A 298 -23.62 14.67 -5.35
N ASN A 299 -22.83 13.69 -5.77
CA ASN A 299 -21.99 12.87 -4.89
C ASN A 299 -20.69 13.62 -4.44
N ASN A 300 -20.50 14.89 -4.82
CA ASN A 300 -19.39 15.69 -4.34
C ASN A 300 -19.67 16.26 -2.94
N THR A 301 -20.94 16.49 -2.59
CA THR A 301 -21.39 16.90 -1.25
C THR A 301 -20.75 18.19 -0.70
N TRP A 302 -20.38 19.13 -1.58
CA TRP A 302 -19.72 20.37 -1.16
C TRP A 302 -20.65 21.36 -0.43
N ASN A 303 -21.97 21.29 -0.69
CA ASN A 303 -22.98 22.14 -0.06
C ASN A 303 -23.99 21.30 0.74
N ASN A 304 -23.72 21.16 2.05
CA ASN A 304 -24.55 20.38 2.97
C ASN A 304 -25.97 20.95 3.13
N THR A 305 -26.14 22.27 3.04
CA THR A 305 -27.46 22.91 3.16
C THR A 305 -28.36 22.48 2.00
N HIS A 306 -27.81 22.39 0.79
CA HIS A 306 -28.58 21.98 -0.39
C HIS A 306 -29.04 20.51 -0.28
N ILE A 307 -28.17 19.63 0.22
CA ILE A 307 -28.52 18.24 0.50
C ILE A 307 -29.58 18.15 1.59
N ALA A 308 -29.46 18.94 2.66
CA ALA A 308 -30.45 19.01 3.72
C ALA A 308 -31.82 19.48 3.21
N THR A 309 -31.87 20.42 2.25
CA THR A 309 -33.12 20.84 1.61
C THR A 309 -33.79 19.70 0.85
N VAL A 310 -33.04 18.94 0.03
CA VAL A 310 -33.56 17.77 -0.67
C VAL A 310 -33.99 16.67 0.32
N GLY A 311 -33.20 16.41 1.36
CA GLY A 311 -33.56 15.45 2.41
C GLY A 311 -34.81 15.87 3.18
N THR A 312 -35.00 17.16 3.44
CA THR A 312 -36.22 17.71 4.05
C THR A 312 -37.41 17.49 3.13
N ALA A 313 -37.28 17.77 1.83
CA ALA A 313 -38.34 17.52 0.86
C ALA A 313 -38.73 16.04 0.79
N MET A 314 -37.76 15.12 0.79
CA MET A 314 -37.99 13.67 0.75
C MET A 314 -38.55 13.08 2.06
N SER A 315 -38.44 13.79 3.19
CA SER A 315 -38.92 13.34 4.51
C SER A 315 -40.12 14.13 5.05
N SER A 316 -40.64 15.08 4.27
CA SER A 316 -41.80 15.91 4.64
C SER A 316 -43.09 15.44 3.99
N PRO A 317 -44.27 15.80 4.54
CA PRO A 317 -45.55 15.58 3.87
C PRO A 317 -45.61 16.28 2.50
N GLU A 318 -46.40 15.73 1.58
CA GLU A 318 -46.47 16.14 0.16
C GLU A 318 -46.59 17.64 -0.05
N LYS A 319 -47.41 18.34 0.76
CA LYS A 319 -47.60 19.79 0.64
C LYS A 319 -46.28 20.56 0.84
N ALA A 320 -45.55 20.24 1.90
CA ALA A 320 -44.29 20.91 2.22
C ALA A 320 -43.17 20.47 1.24
N ALA A 321 -43.14 19.19 0.87
CA ALA A 321 -42.22 18.68 -0.13
C ALA A 321 -42.41 19.37 -1.49
N TRP A 322 -43.65 19.57 -1.90
CA TRP A 322 -43.99 20.26 -3.14
C TRP A 322 -43.53 21.73 -3.10
N GLU A 323 -43.81 22.48 -2.05
CA GLU A 323 -43.31 23.88 -1.95
C GLU A 323 -41.78 23.98 -2.14
N ILE A 324 -41.03 23.02 -1.58
CA ILE A 324 -39.58 22.95 -1.75
C ILE A 324 -39.19 22.60 -3.18
N PHE A 325 -39.72 21.51 -3.76
CA PHE A 325 -39.38 21.11 -5.12
C PHE A 325 -39.80 22.14 -6.18
N ASN A 326 -40.91 22.86 -5.96
CA ASN A 326 -41.34 23.97 -6.80
C ASN A 326 -40.31 25.10 -6.79
N SER A 327 -39.83 25.47 -5.60
CA SER A 327 -38.84 26.54 -5.44
C SER A 327 -37.50 26.23 -6.14
N LEU A 328 -37.19 24.94 -6.28
CA LEU A 328 -35.98 24.43 -6.94
C LEU A 328 -36.19 24.14 -8.45
N ASP A 329 -37.42 24.36 -8.96
CA ASP A 329 -37.80 24.11 -10.35
C ASP A 329 -37.52 22.65 -10.77
N VAL A 330 -37.83 21.71 -9.87
CA VAL A 330 -37.73 20.27 -10.10
C VAL A 330 -38.96 19.77 -10.83
N LYS A 331 -38.74 19.03 -11.93
CA LYS A 331 -39.82 18.43 -12.73
C LYS A 331 -40.01 16.95 -12.47
N TYR A 332 -38.92 16.23 -12.20
CA TYR A 332 -38.94 14.79 -11.96
C TYR A 332 -38.26 14.45 -10.65
N VAL A 333 -38.80 13.47 -9.92
CA VAL A 333 -38.19 12.91 -8.72
C VAL A 333 -37.88 11.43 -8.98
N LEU A 334 -36.61 11.05 -8.87
CA LEU A 334 -36.15 9.67 -9.02
C LEU A 334 -35.94 9.05 -7.65
N VAL A 335 -36.70 7.98 -7.37
CA VAL A 335 -36.63 7.19 -6.15
C VAL A 335 -36.40 5.73 -6.56
N VAL A 336 -35.39 5.11 -5.97
CA VAL A 336 -35.10 3.69 -6.16
C VAL A 336 -35.90 2.91 -5.11
N PHE A 337 -36.70 1.96 -5.58
CA PHE A 337 -37.46 1.04 -4.75
C PHE A 337 -37.11 -0.38 -5.17
N GLY A 338 -36.66 -1.19 -4.21
CA GLY A 338 -36.23 -2.57 -4.41
C GLY A 338 -36.32 -3.35 -3.11
#